data_AF-A0A7W2HVN0-F1
#
_entry.id   AF-A0A7W2HVN0-F1
#
_cell.length_a   1.000
_cell.length_b   1.000
_cell.length_c   1.000
_cell.angle_alpha   90.00
_cell.angle_beta   90.00
_cell.angle_gamma   90.00
#
_symmetry.space_group_name_H-M   'P 1'
#
loop_
_entity.id
_entity.type
_entity.pdbx_description
1 polymer ?
#
loop_
_entity_poly.entity_id
_entity_poly.type
_entity_poly.pdbx_seq_one_letter_code
_entity_poly.pdbx_strand_id
1 'polypeptide(L)'
;MQRTENSPDNPLAGHYSRTPVAHPEWGTYQELIQAAGIPQDEADDAWQLLLGGIDSQGEINADAAARTSNRQEQRELRMKNSWYEQFVEMMTKHMELETPTMALWAGGDEVNDYAQQKGHTTLARTRIGRIINVLKLHPDWKLTGPMWSIVSKAFVNLATGPVHIFVRAYNPDSILIRLEVPELWLVQRLNPAVEMIWHPLYTGPDGKTKEIDRDFRLVDNAEYQGRDTCVRVLVQYLRHFHDRDNKNATPAYKSTEELLAGNGHKDGI
;
A
#
# COMPACT_ATOMS: atom_id res chain seq x y z
N MET A 1 5.26 -21.94 -0.76
CA MET A 1 5.71 -22.03 0.65
C MET A 1 4.61 -21.42 1.52
N GLN A 2 3.44 -22.08 1.62
CA GLN A 2 2.16 -21.42 1.98
C GLN A 2 1.36 -22.19 3.06
N ARG A 3 1.99 -23.18 3.73
CA ARG A 3 1.30 -24.15 4.61
C ARG A 3 1.30 -23.80 6.10
N THR A 4 1.93 -22.70 6.52
CA THR A 4 2.10 -22.34 7.93
C THR A 4 1.29 -21.13 8.40
N GLU A 5 0.77 -20.30 7.49
CA GLU A 5 0.11 -19.03 7.87
C GLU A 5 -1.27 -19.23 8.53
N ASN A 6 -2.00 -20.31 8.18
CA ASN A 6 -3.34 -20.59 8.69
C ASN A 6 -3.41 -21.76 9.68
N SER A 7 -2.30 -22.09 10.36
CA SER A 7 -2.33 -23.11 11.41
C SER A 7 -3.15 -22.61 12.61
N PRO A 8 -4.03 -23.42 13.22
CA PRO A 8 -4.70 -23.06 14.47
C PRO A 8 -3.72 -22.83 15.64
N ASP A 9 -2.48 -23.31 15.51
CA ASP A 9 -1.39 -23.08 16.47
C ASP A 9 -0.51 -21.87 16.11
N ASN A 10 -0.90 -21.04 15.13
CA ASN A 10 -0.16 -19.83 14.80
C ASN A 10 -0.29 -18.83 15.95
N PRO A 11 0.80 -18.50 16.68
CA PRO A 11 0.72 -17.58 17.81
C PRO A 11 0.28 -16.17 17.37
N LEU A 12 0.39 -15.81 16.09
CA LEU A 12 -0.12 -14.52 15.59
C LEU A 12 -1.66 -14.48 15.44
N ALA A 13 -2.35 -15.62 15.54
CA ALA A 13 -3.82 -15.68 15.39
C ALA A 13 -4.57 -15.47 16.72
N GLY A 14 -3.87 -15.18 17.82
CA GLY A 14 -4.47 -14.94 19.13
C GLY A 14 -5.16 -13.58 19.26
N HIS A 15 -6.02 -13.46 20.28
CA HIS A 15 -6.66 -12.19 20.65
C HIS A 15 -5.85 -11.48 21.71
N TYR A 16 -5.18 -10.38 21.33
CA TYR A 16 -4.17 -9.74 22.16
C TYR A 16 -4.58 -8.39 22.73
N SER A 17 -5.77 -7.86 22.41
CA SER A 17 -6.24 -6.57 22.94
C SER A 17 -6.32 -6.51 24.46
N ARG A 18 -6.41 -7.64 25.17
CA ARG A 18 -6.42 -7.67 26.65
C ARG A 18 -5.08 -8.06 27.26
N THR A 19 -4.16 -8.54 26.45
CA THR A 19 -2.80 -8.93 26.86
C THR A 19 -1.79 -8.49 25.79
N PRO A 20 -1.61 -7.17 25.57
CA PRO A 20 -0.84 -6.65 24.43
C PRO A 20 0.62 -7.10 24.41
N VAL A 21 1.22 -7.22 25.59
CA VAL A 21 2.62 -7.65 25.79
C VAL A 21 2.86 -9.12 25.50
N ALA A 22 1.79 -9.92 25.40
CA ALA A 22 1.89 -11.34 25.05
C ALA A 22 1.91 -11.57 23.52
N HIS A 23 1.68 -10.52 22.72
CA HIS A 23 1.75 -10.61 21.27
C HIS A 23 3.20 -10.92 20.84
N PRO A 24 3.43 -11.89 19.92
CA PRO A 24 4.79 -12.31 19.53
C PRO A 24 5.70 -11.17 19.02
N GLU A 25 5.12 -10.17 18.35
CA GLU A 25 5.85 -9.00 17.83
C GLU A 25 6.03 -7.85 18.84
N TRP A 26 5.63 -8.01 20.11
CA TRP A 26 5.74 -6.94 21.10
C TRP A 26 7.18 -6.45 21.29
N GLY A 27 8.14 -7.38 21.43
CA GLY A 27 9.56 -7.03 21.58
C GLY A 27 10.10 -6.26 20.37
N THR A 28 9.82 -6.75 19.15
CA THR A 28 10.17 -6.08 17.90
C THR A 28 9.58 -4.67 17.83
N TYR A 29 8.31 -4.52 18.21
CA TYR A 29 7.62 -3.23 18.23
C TYR A 29 8.31 -2.23 19.15
N GLN A 30 8.63 -2.63 20.40
CA GLN A 30 9.31 -1.76 21.37
C GLN A 30 10.68 -1.30 20.86
N GLU A 31 11.48 -2.21 20.31
CA GLU A 31 12.81 -1.89 19.75
C GLU A 31 12.72 -0.84 18.63
N LEU A 32 11.78 -1.03 17.71
CA LEU A 32 11.60 -0.15 16.55
C LEU A 32 11.05 1.24 16.95
N ILE A 33 10.10 1.29 17.88
CA ILE A 33 9.55 2.53 18.44
C ILE A 33 10.65 3.33 19.13
N GLN A 34 11.44 2.66 19.97
CA GLN A 34 12.53 3.31 20.69
C GLN A 34 13.56 3.89 19.70
N ALA A 35 13.92 3.12 18.67
CA ALA A 35 14.83 3.58 17.62
C ALA A 35 14.27 4.75 16.80
N ALA A 36 12.95 4.82 16.62
CA ALA A 36 12.27 5.91 15.94
C ALA A 36 12.08 7.17 16.81
N GLY A 37 12.41 7.10 18.10
CA GLY A 37 12.26 8.21 19.05
C GLY A 37 10.80 8.56 19.36
N ILE A 38 9.88 7.59 19.25
CA ILE A 38 8.47 7.76 19.60
C ILE A 38 8.34 7.55 21.12
N PRO A 39 7.65 8.44 21.87
CA PRO A 39 7.44 8.27 23.32
C PRO A 39 6.79 6.93 23.66
N GLN A 40 7.26 6.28 24.72
CA GLN A 40 6.83 4.92 25.06
C GLN A 40 5.35 4.86 25.48
N ASP A 41 4.87 5.86 26.22
CA ASP A 41 3.47 5.97 26.62
C ASP A 41 2.53 6.04 25.40
N GLU A 42 2.91 6.86 24.42
CA GLU A 42 2.18 6.95 23.16
C GLU A 42 2.23 5.65 22.35
N ALA A 43 3.39 4.98 22.33
CA ALA A 43 3.55 3.71 21.64
C ALA A 43 2.74 2.58 22.29
N ASP A 44 2.69 2.52 23.62
CA ASP A 44 1.91 1.53 24.34
C ASP A 44 0.42 1.68 24.02
N ASP A 45 -0.09 2.91 23.99
CA ASP A 45 -1.46 3.23 23.59
C ASP A 45 -1.71 2.88 22.12
N ALA A 46 -0.78 3.24 21.22
CA ALA A 46 -0.89 2.92 19.80
C ALA A 46 -0.91 1.41 19.54
N TRP A 47 -0.10 0.64 20.28
CA TRP A 47 -0.09 -0.83 20.22
C TRP A 47 -1.42 -1.43 20.69
N GLN A 48 -1.94 -0.93 21.80
CA GLN A 48 -3.25 -1.32 22.31
C GLN A 48 -4.37 -1.05 21.29
N LEU A 49 -4.32 0.10 20.60
CA LEU A 49 -5.28 0.47 19.56
C LEU A 49 -5.17 -0.46 18.34
N LEU A 50 -3.96 -0.78 17.89
CA LEU A 50 -3.74 -1.72 16.79
C LEU A 50 -4.34 -3.09 17.09
N LEU A 51 -4.03 -3.66 18.25
CA LEU A 51 -4.51 -4.99 18.63
C LEU A 51 -6.02 -5.01 18.89
N GLY A 52 -6.58 -3.95 19.49
CA GLY A 52 -8.03 -3.77 19.62
C GLY A 52 -8.75 -3.70 18.27
N GLY A 53 -8.12 -3.04 17.29
CA GLY A 53 -8.63 -3.00 15.92
C GLY A 53 -8.63 -4.37 15.24
N ILE A 54 -7.56 -5.16 15.40
CA ILE A 54 -7.47 -6.51 14.85
C ILE A 54 -8.57 -7.41 15.45
N ASP A 55 -8.70 -7.41 16.78
CA ASP A 55 -9.67 -8.26 17.49
C ASP A 55 -11.12 -7.91 17.12
N SER A 56 -11.42 -6.64 16.89
CA SER A 56 -12.77 -6.18 16.52
C SER A 56 -13.09 -6.29 15.02
N GLN A 57 -12.08 -6.36 14.14
CA GLN A 57 -12.30 -6.28 12.69
C GLN A 57 -13.10 -7.47 12.15
N GLY A 58 -13.03 -8.64 12.79
CA GLY A 58 -13.79 -9.82 12.39
C GLY A 58 -15.30 -9.58 12.43
N GLU A 59 -15.80 -8.97 13.50
CA GLU A 59 -17.21 -8.62 13.67
C GLU A 59 -17.65 -7.54 12.67
N ILE A 60 -16.82 -6.51 12.49
CA ILE A 60 -17.07 -5.44 11.50
C ILE A 60 -17.13 -6.01 10.08
N ASN A 61 -16.26 -6.97 9.76
CA ASN A 61 -16.26 -7.64 8.46
C ASN A 61 -17.56 -8.43 8.22
N ALA A 62 -18.08 -9.10 9.25
CA ALA A 62 -19.33 -9.84 9.20
C ALA A 62 -20.55 -8.92 9.07
N ASP A 63 -20.61 -7.84 9.86
CA ASP A 63 -21.68 -6.83 9.78
C ASP A 63 -21.71 -6.16 8.39
N ALA A 64 -20.54 -5.79 7.85
CA ALA A 64 -20.45 -5.25 6.50
C ALA A 64 -20.99 -6.21 5.43
N ALA A 65 -20.69 -7.51 5.55
CA ALA A 65 -21.20 -8.53 4.63
C ALA A 65 -22.71 -8.78 4.76
N ALA A 66 -23.26 -8.64 5.97
CA ALA A 66 -24.69 -8.78 6.22
C ALA A 66 -25.51 -7.60 5.65
N ARG A 67 -24.94 -6.39 5.61
CA ARG A 67 -25.63 -5.17 5.16
C ARG A 67 -25.73 -5.04 3.65
N THR A 68 -24.72 -5.51 2.91
CA THR A 68 -24.64 -5.28 1.46
C THR A 68 -23.80 -6.33 0.75
N SER A 69 -24.18 -6.65 -0.48
CA SER A 69 -23.36 -7.45 -1.40
C SER A 69 -22.42 -6.60 -2.26
N ASN A 70 -22.55 -5.27 -2.22
CA ASN A 70 -21.69 -4.37 -2.97
C ASN A 70 -20.28 -4.34 -2.33
N ARG A 71 -19.27 -4.77 -3.10
CA ARG A 71 -17.89 -4.90 -2.62
C ARG A 71 -17.28 -3.56 -2.18
N GLN A 72 -17.60 -2.46 -2.87
CA GLN A 72 -17.09 -1.14 -2.52
C GLN A 72 -17.71 -0.64 -1.22
N GLU A 73 -19.02 -0.78 -1.08
CA GLU A 73 -19.73 -0.41 0.16
C GLU A 73 -19.24 -1.25 1.36
N GLN A 74 -19.01 -2.55 1.17
CA GLN A 74 -18.39 -3.39 2.20
C GLN A 74 -17.01 -2.86 2.63
N ARG A 75 -16.17 -2.42 1.68
CA ARG A 75 -14.84 -1.88 1.99
C ARG A 75 -14.94 -0.59 2.80
N GLU A 76 -15.89 0.28 2.46
CA GLU A 76 -16.15 1.52 3.19
C GLU A 76 -16.65 1.25 4.61
N LEU A 77 -17.55 0.28 4.79
CA LEU A 77 -18.01 -0.14 6.12
C LEU A 77 -16.88 -0.74 6.96
N ARG A 78 -16.03 -1.57 6.36
CA ARG A 78 -14.88 -2.19 7.04
C ARG A 78 -13.84 -1.18 7.54
N MET A 79 -13.76 -0.02 6.90
CA MET A 79 -12.86 1.06 7.31
C MET A 79 -13.38 1.88 8.50
N LYS A 80 -14.62 1.66 8.97
CA LYS A 80 -15.20 2.39 10.13
C LYS A 80 -14.79 1.78 11.48
N ASN A 81 -13.62 1.15 11.53
CA ASN A 81 -13.12 0.57 12.77
C ASN A 81 -12.52 1.69 13.63
N SER A 82 -13.23 2.07 14.69
CA SER A 82 -12.86 3.20 15.55
C SER A 82 -11.52 3.01 16.26
N TRP A 83 -11.06 1.77 16.48
CA TRP A 83 -9.73 1.49 17.02
C TRP A 83 -8.64 1.87 16.03
N TYR A 84 -8.80 1.48 14.77
CA TYR A 84 -7.86 1.85 13.71
C TYR A 84 -7.91 3.35 13.39
N GLU A 85 -9.09 3.98 13.43
CA GLU A 85 -9.21 5.43 13.26
C GLU A 85 -8.43 6.18 14.37
N GLN A 86 -8.61 5.81 15.64
CA GLN A 86 -7.88 6.39 16.76
C GLN A 86 -6.36 6.12 16.67
N PHE A 87 -5.95 4.92 16.28
CA PHE A 87 -4.55 4.61 16.04
C PHE A 87 -3.95 5.56 15.00
N VAL A 88 -4.64 5.74 13.87
CA VAL A 88 -4.16 6.61 12.79
C VAL A 88 -4.15 8.07 13.24
N GLU A 89 -5.17 8.54 13.93
CA GLU A 89 -5.23 9.90 14.48
C GLU A 89 -4.03 10.19 15.39
N MET A 90 -3.72 9.28 16.33
CA MET A 90 -2.58 9.38 17.23
C MET A 90 -1.25 9.40 16.47
N MET A 91 -1.09 8.49 15.51
CA MET A 91 0.20 8.24 14.86
C MET A 91 0.46 9.11 13.61
N THR A 92 -0.51 9.90 13.15
CA THR A 92 -0.37 10.74 11.95
C THR A 92 0.79 11.73 12.07
N LYS A 93 1.06 12.27 13.26
CA LYS A 93 2.21 13.16 13.48
C LYS A 93 3.58 12.49 13.28
N HIS A 94 3.63 11.16 13.24
CA HIS A 94 4.84 10.38 12.92
C HIS A 94 4.90 9.94 11.45
N MET A 95 3.97 10.42 10.62
CA MET A 95 3.90 10.18 9.18
C MET A 95 4.53 11.31 8.34
N GLU A 96 5.33 12.19 8.96
CA GLU A 96 5.96 13.34 8.29
C GLU A 96 6.74 12.97 7.02
N LEU A 97 6.70 13.87 6.04
CA LEU A 97 7.50 13.75 4.82
C LEU A 97 8.96 14.11 5.14
N GLU A 98 9.89 13.20 4.88
CA GLU A 98 11.34 13.44 5.05
C GLU A 98 11.97 14.15 3.85
N THR A 99 11.24 14.24 2.75
CA THR A 99 11.68 14.86 1.50
C THR A 99 10.62 15.85 0.99
N PRO A 100 10.97 16.72 0.01
CA PRO A 100 10.03 17.74 -0.48
C PRO A 100 8.78 17.19 -1.15
N THR A 101 8.80 15.94 -1.59
CA THR A 101 7.70 15.33 -2.36
C THR A 101 7.35 13.93 -1.85
N MET A 102 6.07 13.61 -1.98
CA MET A 102 5.51 12.31 -1.61
C MET A 102 5.61 11.34 -2.78
N ALA A 103 5.74 10.05 -2.48
CA ALA A 103 5.52 8.99 -3.44
C ALA A 103 4.49 7.96 -2.99
N LEU A 104 3.65 7.55 -3.94
CA LEU A 104 2.78 6.38 -3.83
C LEU A 104 3.22 5.33 -4.84
N TRP A 105 2.91 4.07 -4.59
CA TRP A 105 3.40 3.00 -5.44
C TRP A 105 2.49 1.77 -5.50
N ALA A 106 2.60 1.05 -6.61
CA ALA A 106 2.00 -0.26 -6.77
C ALA A 106 2.92 -1.20 -7.54
N GLY A 107 2.92 -2.46 -7.11
CA GLY A 107 3.56 -3.55 -7.83
C GLY A 107 4.78 -4.17 -7.14
N GLY A 108 4.98 -3.97 -5.84
CA GLY A 108 5.96 -4.69 -4.99
C GLY A 108 6.98 -3.79 -4.30
N ASP A 109 7.62 -4.31 -3.25
CA ASP A 109 8.48 -3.53 -2.34
C ASP A 109 9.68 -2.88 -3.04
N GLU A 110 10.17 -3.44 -4.16
CA GLU A 110 11.27 -2.82 -4.90
C GLU A 110 10.88 -1.48 -5.53
N VAL A 111 9.57 -1.23 -5.72
CA VAL A 111 9.07 0.08 -6.18
C VAL A 111 9.20 1.13 -5.08
N ASN A 112 8.98 0.73 -3.82
CA ASN A 112 9.19 1.61 -2.67
C ASN A 112 10.66 2.07 -2.59
N ASP A 113 11.61 1.15 -2.79
CA ASP A 113 13.03 1.47 -2.77
C ASP A 113 13.43 2.38 -3.95
N TYR A 114 12.88 2.11 -5.14
CA TYR A 114 13.09 2.96 -6.31
C TYR A 114 12.58 4.40 -6.09
N ALA A 115 11.37 4.55 -5.54
CA ALA A 115 10.80 5.87 -5.24
C ALA A 115 11.66 6.66 -4.24
N GLN A 116 12.23 5.97 -3.23
CA GLN A 116 13.14 6.59 -2.27
C GLN A 116 14.46 7.01 -2.91
N GLN A 117 15.04 6.19 -3.78
CA GLN A 117 16.26 6.54 -4.52
C GLN A 117 16.07 7.78 -5.41
N LYS A 118 14.82 8.02 -5.86
CA LYS A 118 14.41 9.22 -6.61
C LYS A 118 14.18 10.44 -5.72
N GLY A 119 14.31 10.31 -4.40
CA GLY A 119 14.20 11.41 -3.44
C GLY A 119 12.78 11.67 -2.94
N HIS A 120 11.87 10.70 -3.02
CA HIS A 120 10.49 10.84 -2.58
C HIS A 120 10.22 10.08 -1.28
N THR A 121 9.34 10.62 -0.43
CA THR A 121 8.91 9.95 0.79
C THR A 121 7.71 9.07 0.51
N THR A 122 7.83 7.77 0.77
CA THR A 122 6.72 6.81 0.73
C THR A 122 6.13 6.59 2.12
N LEU A 123 4.91 6.04 2.20
CA LEU A 123 4.32 5.66 3.49
C LEU A 123 5.26 4.76 4.30
N ALA A 124 5.79 3.71 3.68
CA ALA A 124 6.72 2.77 4.32
C ALA A 124 8.04 3.41 4.79
N ARG A 125 8.35 4.62 4.33
CA ARG A 125 9.54 5.38 4.75
C ARG A 125 9.27 6.36 5.89
N THR A 126 8.02 6.68 6.20
CA THR A 126 7.69 7.50 7.38
C THR A 126 8.13 6.80 8.68
N ARG A 127 8.24 7.54 9.80
CA ARG A 127 8.70 6.94 11.07
C ARG A 127 7.80 5.80 11.49
N ILE A 128 6.48 6.02 11.54
CA ILE A 128 5.54 4.96 11.89
C ILE A 128 5.41 3.90 10.78
N GLY A 129 5.44 4.32 9.51
CA GLY A 129 5.32 3.40 8.38
C GLY A 129 6.41 2.34 8.36
N ARG A 130 7.67 2.70 8.67
CA ARG A 130 8.77 1.72 8.79
C ARG A 130 8.49 0.66 9.84
N ILE A 131 7.85 1.06 10.94
CA ILE A 131 7.55 0.17 12.07
C ILE A 131 6.44 -0.80 11.66
N ILE A 132 5.27 -0.28 11.26
CA ILE A 132 4.12 -1.15 10.93
C ILE A 132 4.35 -2.01 9.68
N ASN A 133 5.24 -1.61 8.78
CA ASN A 133 5.54 -2.38 7.57
C ASN A 133 6.36 -3.65 7.84
N VAL A 134 7.11 -3.72 8.94
CA VAL A 134 7.92 -4.91 9.27
C VAL A 134 7.23 -5.86 10.24
N LEU A 135 6.20 -5.39 10.96
CA LEU A 135 5.50 -6.19 11.96
C LEU A 135 4.55 -7.19 11.32
N LYS A 136 4.56 -8.41 11.83
CA LYS A 136 3.57 -9.44 11.50
C LYS A 136 2.43 -9.39 12.50
N LEU A 137 1.45 -8.52 12.25
CA LEU A 137 0.37 -8.27 13.21
C LEU A 137 -0.67 -9.39 13.32
N HIS A 138 -1.02 -10.02 12.20
CA HIS A 138 -1.98 -11.13 12.16
C HIS A 138 -1.86 -11.84 10.80
N PRO A 139 -2.06 -13.17 10.70
CA PRO A 139 -1.97 -13.90 9.43
C PRO A 139 -3.13 -13.60 8.47
N ASP A 140 -4.33 -13.31 8.99
CA ASP A 140 -5.48 -12.96 8.17
C ASP A 140 -5.47 -11.48 7.77
N TRP A 141 -5.15 -11.23 6.50
CA TRP A 141 -5.19 -9.90 5.89
C TRP A 141 -6.57 -9.23 5.96
N LYS A 142 -7.67 -9.99 6.10
CA LYS A 142 -9.00 -9.37 6.26
C LYS A 142 -9.13 -8.59 7.57
N LEU A 143 -8.31 -8.91 8.57
CA LEU A 143 -8.30 -8.18 9.85
C LEU A 143 -7.40 -6.96 9.79
N THR A 144 -6.27 -7.02 9.09
CA THR A 144 -5.26 -5.92 9.05
C THR A 144 -5.38 -5.01 7.83
N GLY A 145 -5.93 -5.48 6.72
CA GLY A 145 -6.09 -4.72 5.48
C GLY A 145 -6.90 -3.41 5.61
N PRO A 146 -7.99 -3.37 6.40
CA PRO A 146 -8.72 -2.12 6.66
C PRO A 146 -7.86 -1.04 7.34
N MET A 147 -7.00 -1.41 8.30
CA MET A 147 -6.04 -0.48 8.91
C MET A 147 -5.14 0.16 7.85
N TRP A 148 -4.55 -0.65 6.96
CA TRP A 148 -3.69 -0.14 5.88
C TRP A 148 -4.43 0.85 4.96
N SER A 149 -5.73 0.66 4.75
CA SER A 149 -6.54 1.61 3.99
C SER A 149 -6.67 2.96 4.71
N ILE A 150 -6.90 2.95 6.03
CA ILE A 150 -7.03 4.17 6.85
C ILE A 150 -5.68 4.90 6.93
N VAL A 151 -4.59 4.17 7.19
CA VAL A 151 -3.22 4.72 7.21
C VAL A 151 -2.86 5.35 5.86
N SER A 152 -3.14 4.65 4.75
CA SER A 152 -2.85 5.16 3.40
C SER A 152 -3.62 6.45 3.10
N LYS A 153 -4.89 6.52 3.51
CA LYS A 153 -5.71 7.73 3.38
C LYS A 153 -5.13 8.89 4.20
N ALA A 154 -4.72 8.65 5.44
CA ALA A 154 -4.11 9.69 6.27
C ALA A 154 -2.79 10.19 5.68
N PHE A 155 -1.94 9.29 5.18
CA PHE A 155 -0.70 9.65 4.52
C PHE A 155 -0.93 10.54 3.29
N VAL A 156 -1.86 10.18 2.42
CA VAL A 156 -2.24 10.99 1.25
C VAL A 156 -2.66 12.41 1.63
N ASN A 157 -3.38 12.57 2.75
CA ASN A 157 -3.82 13.88 3.23
C ASN A 157 -2.68 14.78 3.71
N LEU A 158 -1.45 14.27 3.86
CA LEU A 158 -0.25 15.07 4.16
C LEU A 158 0.37 15.71 2.91
N ALA A 159 -0.14 15.42 1.70
CA ALA A 159 0.41 15.97 0.48
C ALA A 159 0.24 17.50 0.41
N THR A 160 1.37 18.21 0.30
CA THR A 160 1.41 19.68 0.17
C THR A 160 1.93 20.16 -1.17
N GLY A 161 2.56 19.28 -1.95
CA GLY A 161 3.14 19.54 -3.27
C GLY A 161 3.03 18.31 -4.18
N PRO A 162 3.87 18.21 -5.23
CA PRO A 162 3.80 17.10 -6.18
C PRO A 162 3.88 15.72 -5.52
N VAL A 163 3.05 14.81 -6.02
CA VAL A 163 2.97 13.41 -5.59
C VAL A 163 3.33 12.52 -6.77
N HIS A 164 4.43 11.79 -6.61
CA HIS A 164 4.94 10.87 -7.63
C HIS A 164 4.34 9.47 -7.45
N ILE A 165 3.66 8.96 -8.48
CA ILE A 165 2.93 7.71 -8.45
C ILE A 165 3.63 6.69 -9.34
N PHE A 166 4.30 5.73 -8.70
CA PHE A 166 5.11 4.71 -9.37
C PHE A 166 4.33 3.42 -9.56
N VAL A 167 4.16 2.97 -10.81
CA VAL A 167 3.31 1.82 -11.14
C VAL A 167 4.11 0.78 -11.92
N ARG A 168 4.44 -0.34 -11.28
CA ARG A 168 5.03 -1.53 -11.94
C ARG A 168 3.97 -2.56 -12.33
N ALA A 169 2.87 -2.62 -11.60
CA ALA A 169 1.72 -3.47 -11.90
C ALA A 169 0.43 -2.70 -11.64
N TYR A 170 -0.55 -2.82 -12.54
CA TYR A 170 -1.83 -2.14 -12.40
C TYR A 170 -2.92 -3.11 -11.95
N ASN A 171 -3.52 -2.82 -10.80
CA ASN A 171 -4.70 -3.50 -10.29
C ASN A 171 -5.74 -2.46 -9.86
N PRO A 172 -6.94 -2.39 -10.48
CA PRO A 172 -7.96 -1.42 -10.12
C PRO A 172 -8.51 -1.60 -8.70
N ASP A 173 -8.34 -2.77 -8.09
CA ASP A 173 -8.75 -3.06 -6.71
C ASP A 173 -7.69 -2.73 -5.66
N SER A 174 -6.47 -2.35 -6.07
CA SER A 174 -5.38 -1.96 -5.16
C SER A 174 -5.75 -0.74 -4.31
N ILE A 175 -5.14 -0.60 -3.13
CA ILE A 175 -5.29 0.58 -2.27
C ILE A 175 -4.94 1.85 -3.05
N LEU A 176 -3.84 1.83 -3.81
CA LEU A 176 -3.44 2.94 -4.67
C LEU A 176 -4.56 3.43 -5.58
N ILE A 177 -5.07 2.55 -6.44
CA ILE A 177 -6.00 2.96 -7.50
C ILE A 177 -7.40 3.24 -6.95
N ARG A 178 -7.87 2.43 -6.00
CA ARG A 178 -9.24 2.51 -5.49
C ARG A 178 -9.42 3.56 -4.40
N LEU A 179 -8.38 3.88 -3.63
CA LEU A 179 -8.48 4.72 -2.45
C LEU A 179 -7.58 5.94 -2.52
N GLU A 180 -6.26 5.74 -2.66
CA GLU A 180 -5.29 6.85 -2.57
C GLU A 180 -5.47 7.86 -3.70
N VAL A 181 -5.66 7.39 -4.94
CA VAL A 181 -5.85 8.26 -6.10
C VAL A 181 -7.13 9.08 -5.99
N PRO A 182 -8.32 8.49 -5.72
CA PRO A 182 -9.53 9.28 -5.42
C PRO A 182 -9.36 10.29 -4.30
N GLU A 183 -8.66 9.94 -3.23
CA GLU A 183 -8.38 10.87 -2.12
C GLU A 183 -7.46 12.01 -2.56
N LEU A 184 -6.41 11.73 -3.34
CA LEU A 184 -5.54 12.76 -3.91
C LEU A 184 -6.30 13.74 -4.80
N TRP A 185 -7.31 13.29 -5.56
CA TRP A 185 -8.18 14.21 -6.30
C TRP A 185 -8.92 15.18 -5.38
N LEU A 186 -9.32 14.75 -4.18
CA LEU A 186 -9.94 15.62 -3.18
C LEU A 186 -8.92 16.60 -2.60
N VAL A 187 -7.73 16.12 -2.24
CA VAL A 187 -6.63 16.96 -1.74
C VAL A 187 -6.23 18.01 -2.78
N GLN A 188 -6.04 17.62 -4.04
CA GLN A 188 -5.69 18.51 -5.15
C GLN A 188 -6.73 19.61 -5.37
N ARG A 189 -8.02 19.32 -5.20
CA ARG A 189 -9.08 20.34 -5.31
C ARG A 189 -8.96 21.42 -4.24
N LEU A 190 -8.43 21.09 -3.07
CA LEU A 190 -8.21 22.01 -1.95
C LEU A 190 -6.83 22.68 -2.02
N ASN A 191 -5.84 21.99 -2.58
CA ASN A 191 -4.47 22.47 -2.76
C ASN A 191 -3.97 22.14 -4.18
N PRO A 192 -4.11 23.06 -5.15
CA PRO A 192 -3.69 22.84 -6.53
C PRO A 192 -2.19 22.59 -6.72
N ALA A 193 -1.34 22.88 -5.72
CA ALA A 193 0.08 22.53 -5.76
C ALA A 193 0.33 21.01 -5.67
N VAL A 194 -0.69 20.24 -5.26
CA VAL A 194 -0.67 18.78 -5.29
C VAL A 194 -0.94 18.32 -6.72
N GLU A 195 0.13 18.12 -7.46
CA GLU A 195 0.11 17.53 -8.81
C GLU A 195 0.38 16.03 -8.75
N MET A 196 -0.39 15.23 -9.50
CA MET A 196 -0.17 13.79 -9.59
C MET A 196 0.70 13.47 -10.80
N ILE A 197 1.94 13.07 -10.55
CA ILE A 197 2.94 12.74 -11.56
C ILE A 197 3.11 11.23 -11.63
N TRP A 198 2.78 10.61 -12.75
CA TRP A 198 2.74 9.16 -12.92
C TRP A 198 3.98 8.62 -13.61
N HIS A 199 4.47 7.48 -13.14
CA HIS A 199 5.69 6.82 -13.61
C HIS A 199 5.43 5.32 -13.85
N PRO A 200 5.31 4.87 -15.12
CA PRO A 200 5.21 3.46 -15.43
C PRO A 200 6.58 2.80 -15.33
N LEU A 201 6.67 1.67 -14.62
CA LEU A 201 7.93 1.01 -14.29
C LEU A 201 8.06 -0.38 -14.89
N TYR A 202 9.30 -0.74 -15.18
CA TYR A 202 9.69 -2.11 -15.51
C TYR A 202 10.98 -2.49 -14.78
N THR A 203 10.99 -3.67 -14.16
CA THR A 203 12.20 -4.24 -13.57
C THR A 203 12.82 -5.24 -14.55
N GLY A 204 14.03 -4.94 -15.02
CA GLY A 204 14.75 -5.77 -15.97
C GLY A 204 15.20 -7.13 -15.40
N PRO A 205 15.70 -8.05 -16.26
CA PRO A 205 16.27 -9.32 -15.81
C PRO A 205 17.47 -9.14 -14.86
N ASP A 206 18.17 -8.01 -14.97
CA ASP A 206 19.27 -7.61 -14.09
C ASP A 206 18.81 -7.07 -12.72
N GLY A 207 17.50 -7.07 -12.46
CA GLY A 207 16.89 -6.58 -11.22
C GLY A 207 16.79 -5.05 -11.15
N LYS A 208 17.22 -4.31 -12.18
CA LYS A 208 17.15 -2.85 -12.16
C LYS A 208 15.79 -2.36 -12.61
N THR A 209 15.20 -1.48 -11.83
CA THR A 209 13.96 -0.78 -12.18
C THR A 209 14.28 0.46 -13.01
N LYS A 210 13.53 0.63 -14.11
CA LYS A 210 13.56 1.80 -15.00
C LYS A 210 12.13 2.25 -15.31
N GLU A 211 12.02 3.49 -15.77
CA GLU A 211 10.76 4.07 -16.23
C GLU A 211 10.57 3.80 -17.73
N ILE A 212 9.32 3.65 -18.14
CA ILE A 212 8.95 3.36 -19.54
C ILE A 212 8.52 4.68 -20.19
N ASP A 213 9.24 5.11 -21.23
CA ASP A 213 8.87 6.32 -21.99
C ASP A 213 7.77 6.08 -23.04
N ARG A 214 7.39 7.14 -23.75
CA ARG A 214 6.32 7.11 -24.77
C ARG A 214 6.68 6.28 -26.00
N ASP A 215 7.97 6.02 -26.23
CA ASP A 215 8.50 5.22 -27.33
C ASP A 215 8.76 3.76 -26.87
N PHE A 216 8.30 3.38 -25.68
CA PHE A 216 8.54 2.09 -25.05
C PHE A 216 10.03 1.79 -24.80
N ARG A 217 10.82 2.82 -24.50
CA ARG A 217 12.21 2.66 -24.06
C ARG A 217 12.29 2.73 -22.55
N LEU A 218 13.26 1.99 -22.00
CA LEU A 218 13.61 2.07 -20.58
C LEU A 218 14.56 3.24 -20.36
N VAL A 219 14.14 4.19 -19.51
CA VAL A 219 14.85 5.42 -19.21
C VAL A 219 14.91 5.69 -17.70
N ASP A 220 15.69 6.68 -17.29
CA ASP A 220 15.83 7.08 -15.88
C ASP A 220 14.68 7.95 -15.37
N ASN A 221 13.94 8.59 -16.28
CA ASN A 221 12.80 9.44 -15.95
C ASN A 221 11.81 9.52 -17.11
N ALA A 222 10.55 9.14 -16.88
CA ALA A 222 9.43 9.30 -17.79
C ALA A 222 8.16 9.68 -16.99
N GLU A 223 7.79 10.95 -17.08
CA GLU A 223 6.68 11.53 -16.32
C GLU A 223 5.41 11.66 -17.15
N TYR A 224 4.27 11.36 -16.52
CA TYR A 224 2.96 11.43 -17.14
C TYR A 224 1.96 12.15 -16.23
N GLN A 225 1.19 13.07 -16.79
CA GLN A 225 0.18 13.85 -16.04
C GLN A 225 -1.14 13.10 -15.84
N GLY A 226 -1.25 11.85 -16.27
CA GLY A 226 -2.52 11.13 -16.25
C GLY A 226 -2.35 9.63 -16.12
N ARG A 227 -3.11 9.06 -15.17
CA ARG A 227 -3.24 7.62 -14.91
C ARG A 227 -3.39 6.83 -16.19
N ASP A 228 -4.37 7.18 -17.03
CA ASP A 228 -4.74 6.36 -18.19
C ASP A 228 -3.61 6.28 -19.22
N THR A 229 -2.82 7.35 -19.38
CA THR A 229 -1.65 7.34 -20.26
C THR A 229 -0.53 6.48 -19.66
N CYS A 230 -0.24 6.64 -18.36
CA CYS A 230 0.74 5.81 -17.65
C CYS A 230 0.39 4.33 -17.72
N VAL A 231 -0.85 3.97 -17.38
CA VAL A 231 -1.33 2.58 -17.38
C VAL A 231 -1.33 2.01 -18.79
N ARG A 232 -1.72 2.79 -19.82
CA ARG A 232 -1.64 2.35 -21.21
C ARG A 232 -0.21 2.01 -21.61
N VAL A 233 0.76 2.88 -21.31
CA VAL A 233 2.19 2.66 -21.61
C VAL A 233 2.69 1.40 -20.91
N LEU A 234 2.39 1.25 -19.61
CA LEU A 234 2.76 0.07 -18.84
C LEU A 234 2.20 -1.23 -19.45
N VAL A 235 0.89 -1.26 -19.71
CA VAL A 235 0.22 -2.45 -20.26
C VAL A 235 0.76 -2.79 -21.65
N GLN A 236 0.93 -1.80 -22.53
CA GLN A 236 1.48 -2.04 -23.87
C GLN A 236 2.93 -2.53 -23.79
N TYR A 237 3.74 -1.97 -22.90
CA TYR A 237 5.11 -2.44 -22.71
C TYR A 237 5.13 -3.90 -22.24
N LEU A 238 4.36 -4.23 -21.20
CA LEU A 238 4.29 -5.60 -20.67
C LEU A 238 3.78 -6.61 -21.71
N ARG A 239 2.86 -6.22 -22.60
CA ARG A 239 2.37 -7.14 -23.64
C ARG A 239 3.37 -7.39 -24.76
N HIS A 240 4.09 -6.36 -25.20
CA HIS A 240 4.89 -6.43 -26.42
C HIS A 240 6.39 -6.62 -26.18
N PHE A 241 6.90 -6.21 -25.02
CA PHE A 241 8.33 -6.14 -24.74
C PHE A 241 8.75 -6.94 -23.50
N HIS A 242 7.82 -7.54 -22.75
CA HIS A 242 8.17 -8.39 -21.62
C HIS A 242 8.92 -9.65 -22.09
N ASP A 243 10.15 -9.79 -21.60
CA ASP A 243 10.90 -11.03 -21.67
C ASP A 243 10.26 -12.09 -20.76
N ARG A 244 9.81 -13.21 -21.33
CA ARG A 244 9.13 -14.30 -20.60
C ARG A 244 10.04 -15.01 -19.60
N ASP A 245 11.36 -14.90 -19.76
CA ASP A 245 12.32 -15.46 -18.81
C ASP A 245 12.63 -14.48 -17.65
N ASN A 246 12.15 -13.22 -17.74
CA ASN A 246 12.32 -12.22 -16.69
C ASN A 246 11.36 -12.46 -15.52
N LYS A 247 11.88 -13.18 -14.51
CA LYS A 247 11.18 -13.48 -13.26
C LYS A 247 10.81 -12.24 -12.45
N ASN A 248 11.57 -11.16 -12.54
CA ASN A 248 11.32 -9.93 -11.76
C ASN A 248 10.05 -9.20 -12.22
N ALA A 249 9.76 -9.24 -13.53
CA ALA A 249 8.56 -8.62 -14.10
C ALA A 249 7.39 -9.61 -14.30
N THR A 250 7.61 -10.91 -14.06
CA THR A 250 6.58 -11.95 -14.25
C THR A 250 5.29 -11.69 -13.46
N PRO A 251 5.32 -11.28 -12.17
CA PRO A 251 4.08 -10.99 -11.43
C PRO A 251 3.26 -9.86 -12.07
N ALA A 252 3.93 -8.78 -12.49
CA ALA A 252 3.30 -7.64 -13.16
C ALA A 252 2.70 -8.04 -14.52
N TYR A 253 3.44 -8.83 -15.30
CA TYR A 253 2.95 -9.37 -16.57
C TYR A 253 1.71 -10.24 -16.38
N LYS A 254 1.73 -11.21 -15.45
CA LYS A 254 0.58 -12.06 -15.15
C LYS A 254 -0.65 -11.27 -14.71
N SER A 255 -0.48 -10.31 -13.81
CA SER A 255 -1.57 -9.42 -13.38
C SER A 255 -2.16 -8.62 -14.55
N THR A 256 -1.35 -8.29 -15.56
CA THR A 256 -1.81 -7.60 -16.76
C THR A 256 -2.63 -8.51 -17.66
N GLU A 257 -2.17 -9.75 -17.89
CA GLU A 257 -2.91 -10.74 -18.69
C GLU A 257 -4.26 -11.07 -18.04
N GLU A 258 -4.30 -11.26 -16.72
CA GLU A 258 -5.54 -11.49 -15.96
C GLU A 258 -6.53 -10.33 -16.10
N LEU A 259 -6.03 -9.09 -16.03
CA LEU A 259 -6.84 -7.88 -16.22
C LEU A 259 -7.43 -7.81 -17.64
N LEU A 260 -6.62 -8.10 -18.66
CA LEU A 260 -7.04 -8.07 -20.06
C LEU A 260 -8.10 -9.15 -20.33
N ALA A 261 -7.86 -10.36 -19.85
CA ALA A 261 -8.81 -11.47 -19.96
C ALA A 261 -10.13 -11.14 -19.27
N GLY A 262 -10.08 -10.56 -18.06
CA GLY A 262 -11.26 -10.12 -17.30
C GLY A 262 -12.08 -9.03 -18.01
N ASN A 263 -11.41 -8.18 -18.81
CA ASN A 263 -12.06 -7.14 -19.62
C ASN A 263 -12.49 -7.61 -21.02
N GLY A 264 -12.39 -8.91 -21.30
CA GLY A 264 -12.83 -9.50 -22.57
C GLY A 264 -11.83 -9.36 -23.73
N HIS A 265 -10.61 -8.89 -23.46
CA HIS A 265 -9.52 -8.97 -24.44
C HIS A 265 -8.98 -10.41 -24.43
N LYS A 266 -9.21 -11.13 -25.53
CA LYS A 266 -8.56 -12.43 -25.78
C LYS A 266 -7.18 -12.19 -26.34
N ASP A 267 -6.19 -12.97 -25.92
CA ASP A 267 -4.85 -12.96 -26.46
C ASP A 267 -4.86 -13.02 -28.00
N GLY A 268 -4.15 -12.09 -28.65
CA GLY A 268 -3.90 -12.12 -30.10
C GLY A 268 -4.78 -11.23 -30.97
N ILE A 269 -4.56 -9.91 -30.89
CA ILE A 269 -4.54 -9.03 -32.08
C ILE A 269 -3.27 -8.19 -31.97
#